data_AF-A0A124G7F0-F1
#
_entry.id   AF-A0A124G7F0-F1
#
_cell.length_a   1.000
_cell.length_b   1.000
_cell.length_c   1.000
_cell.angle_alpha   90.00
_cell.angle_beta   90.00
_cell.angle_gamma   90.00
#
_symmetry.space_group_name_H-M   'P 1'
#
loop_
_entity.id
_entity.type
_entity.pdbx_description
1 polymer ?
#
loop_
_entity_poly.entity_id
_entity_poly.type
_entity_poly.pdbx_seq_one_letter_code
_entity_poly.pdbx_strand_id
1 'polypeptide(L)'
;MLEEQDSRVLADIERRLCSTDPAFARRMRSGTGGRAFPAVSVVCVLAFLALPFVGLFLGPRGALLVLDAAAILVMVILAVRFTRR
;
A
#
# COMPACT_ATOMS: atom_id res chain seq x y z
N MET A 1 -11.66 15.57 -20.04
CA MET A 1 -10.39 15.55 -20.78
C MET A 1 -9.63 16.78 -20.33
N LEU A 2 -8.62 16.63 -19.47
CA LEU A 2 -7.74 17.73 -19.12
C LEU A 2 -6.90 18.02 -20.37
N GLU A 3 -7.02 19.23 -20.90
CA GLU A 3 -6.50 19.63 -22.20
C GLU A 3 -4.96 19.53 -22.24
N GLU A 4 -4.38 19.21 -23.41
CA GLU A 4 -2.93 19.20 -23.66
C GLU A 4 -2.20 20.46 -23.13
N GLN A 5 -2.93 21.56 -22.99
CA GLN A 5 -2.41 22.82 -22.49
C GLN A 5 -2.12 22.78 -20.99
N ASP A 6 -3.02 22.19 -20.18
CA ASP A 6 -2.81 22.04 -18.74
C ASP A 6 -1.62 21.13 -18.44
N SER A 7 -1.46 20.06 -19.21
CA SER A 7 -0.33 19.14 -19.07
C SER A 7 1.01 19.80 -19.41
N ARG A 8 1.03 20.70 -20.40
CA ARG A 8 2.23 21.51 -20.73
C ARG A 8 2.55 22.53 -19.64
N VAL A 9 1.55 23.22 -19.11
CA VAL A 9 1.73 24.20 -18.02
C VAL A 9 2.25 23.51 -16.76
N LEU A 10 1.68 22.35 -16.41
CA LEU A 10 2.15 21.54 -15.28
C LEU A 10 3.61 21.10 -15.44
N ALA A 11 4.01 20.66 -16.63
CA ALA A 11 5.38 20.25 -16.90
C ALA A 11 6.39 21.41 -16.76
N ASP A 12 6.02 22.63 -17.16
CA ASP A 12 6.89 23.80 -17.02
C ASP A 12 7.02 24.25 -15.55
N ILE A 13 5.92 24.19 -14.79
CA ILE A 13 5.91 24.43 -13.34
C ILE A 13 6.82 23.43 -12.62
N GLU A 14 6.71 22.14 -12.95
CA GLU A 14 7.55 21.10 -12.36
C GLU A 14 9.04 21.34 -12.65
N ARG A 15 9.37 21.74 -13.88
CA ARG A 15 10.75 22.07 -14.29
C ARG A 15 11.31 23.24 -13.50
N ARG A 16 10.54 24.33 -13.35
CA ARG A 16 10.94 25.52 -12.58
C ARG A 16 11.09 25.23 -11.09
N LEU A 17 10.21 24.40 -10.52
CA LEU A 17 10.33 24.02 -9.12
C LEU A 17 11.58 23.16 -8.89
N CYS A 18 11.89 22.23 -9.79
CA CYS A 18 13.10 21.40 -9.67
C CYS A 18 14.39 22.22 -9.75
N SER A 19 14.43 23.28 -10.55
CA SER A 19 15.59 24.18 -10.64
C SER A 19 15.70 25.13 -9.44
N THR A 20 14.56 25.56 -8.87
CA THR A 20 14.54 26.56 -7.78
C THR A 20 14.75 25.93 -6.40
N ASP A 21 14.17 24.76 -6.15
CA ASP A 21 14.35 24.02 -4.90
C ASP A 21 14.47 22.50 -5.16
N PRO A 22 15.70 22.01 -5.43
CA PRO A 22 15.92 20.58 -5.64
C PRO A 22 15.67 19.73 -4.38
N ALA A 23 15.72 20.33 -3.18
CA ALA A 23 15.42 19.63 -1.94
C ALA A 23 13.91 19.37 -1.79
N PHE A 24 13.07 20.33 -2.18
CA PHE A 24 11.62 20.15 -2.24
C PHE A 24 11.20 19.12 -3.30
N ALA A 25 11.81 19.16 -4.49
CA ALA A 25 11.56 18.16 -5.53
C ALA A 25 11.91 16.73 -5.06
N ARG A 26 13.02 16.57 -4.32
CA ARG A 26 13.37 15.30 -3.68
C ARG A 26 12.35 14.85 -2.64
N ARG A 27 11.81 15.76 -1.81
CA ARG A 27 10.77 15.44 -0.82
C ARG A 27 9.47 15.00 -1.50
N MET A 28 9.04 15.70 -2.55
CA MET A 28 7.86 15.31 -3.34
C MET A 28 8.04 13.95 -4.03
N ARG A 29 9.22 13.68 -4.61
CA ARG A 29 9.56 12.36 -5.17
C ARG A 29 9.59 11.26 -4.12
N SER A 30 10.05 11.54 -2.90
CA SER A 30 10.04 10.57 -1.81
C SER A 30 8.63 10.25 -1.29
N GLY A 31 7.66 11.17 -1.45
CA GLY A 31 6.25 10.93 -1.16
C GLY A 31 5.51 10.11 -2.23
N THR A 32 6.02 10.10 -3.47
CA THR A 32 5.43 9.37 -4.61
C THR A 32 6.16 8.07 -4.96
N GLY A 33 7.40 7.89 -4.51
CA GLY A 33 8.29 6.74 -4.81
C GLY A 33 7.92 5.40 -4.15
N GLY A 34 6.69 5.24 -3.66
CA GLY A 34 6.29 4.00 -3.04
C GLY A 34 4.84 4.06 -2.61
N ARG A 35 3.91 3.95 -3.56
CA ARG A 35 2.59 3.38 -3.26
C ARG A 35 2.86 1.95 -2.78
N ALA A 36 3.19 1.81 -1.49
CA ALA A 36 3.37 0.52 -0.86
C ALA A 36 2.07 -0.24 -1.11
N PHE A 37 2.18 -1.35 -1.83
CA PHE A 37 1.04 -2.23 -2.09
C PHE A 37 0.28 -2.42 -0.78
N PRO A 38 -1.06 -2.25 -0.76
CA PRO A 38 -1.85 -2.27 0.48
C PRO A 38 -2.00 -3.71 0.99
N ALA A 39 -0.89 -4.38 1.23
CA ALA A 39 -0.80 -5.80 1.55
C ALA A 39 -1.60 -6.16 2.80
N VAL A 40 -1.60 -5.31 3.82
CA VAL A 40 -2.41 -5.51 5.04
C VAL A 40 -3.90 -5.51 4.71
N SER A 41 -4.37 -4.54 3.92
CA SER A 41 -5.78 -4.47 3.50
C SER A 41 -6.18 -5.69 2.68
N VAL A 42 -5.31 -6.12 1.75
CA VAL A 42 -5.54 -7.33 0.94
C VAL A 42 -5.62 -8.57 1.81
N VAL A 43 -4.70 -8.75 2.77
CA VAL A 43 -4.70 -9.89 3.70
C VAL A 43 -5.97 -9.91 4.56
N CYS A 44 -6.38 -8.76 5.10
CA CYS A 44 -7.62 -8.67 5.89
C CYS A 44 -8.86 -9.04 5.07
N VAL A 45 -8.98 -8.53 3.85
CA VAL A 45 -10.11 -8.84 2.95
C VAL A 45 -10.15 -10.33 2.63
N LEU A 46 -8.99 -10.92 2.33
CA LEU A 46 -8.88 -12.32 1.96
C LEU A 46 -9.21 -13.25 3.14
N ALA A 47 -8.73 -12.91 4.34
CA ALA A 47 -9.08 -13.62 5.57
C ALA A 47 -10.60 -13.53 5.87
N PHE A 48 -11.19 -12.34 5.72
CA PHE A 48 -12.62 -12.14 5.93
C PHE A 48 -13.48 -12.96 4.95
N LEU A 49 -13.08 -13.01 3.67
CA LEU A 49 -13.74 -13.83 2.65
C LEU A 49 -13.59 -15.33 2.92
N ALA A 50 -12.45 -15.78 3.46
CA ALA A 50 -12.20 -17.20 3.74
C ALA A 50 -12.87 -17.70 5.03
N LEU A 51 -13.03 -16.83 6.03
CA LEU A 51 -13.57 -17.16 7.36
C LEU A 51 -14.92 -17.90 7.35
N PRO A 52 -15.95 -17.51 6.57
CA PRO A 52 -17.23 -18.22 6.55
C PRO A 52 -17.09 -19.64 5.99
N PHE A 53 -16.29 -19.84 4.94
CA PHE A 53 -16.06 -21.18 4.37
C PHE A 53 -15.30 -22.06 5.36
N VAL A 54 -14.27 -21.53 5.99
CA VAL A 54 -13.45 -22.30 6.94
C VAL A 54 -14.25 -22.64 8.19
N GLY A 55 -15.07 -21.71 8.69
CA GLY A 55 -15.99 -21.98 9.78
C GLY A 55 -17.03 -23.05 9.44
N LEU A 56 -17.51 -23.08 8.19
CA LEU A 56 -18.47 -24.07 7.72
C LEU A 56 -17.86 -25.48 7.53
N PHE A 57 -16.64 -25.58 6.97
CA PHE A 57 -16.01 -26.86 6.63
C PHE A 57 -15.11 -27.46 7.72
N LEU A 58 -14.37 -26.63 8.46
CA LEU A 58 -13.42 -27.08 9.50
C LEU A 58 -13.92 -26.78 10.92
N GLY A 59 -15.09 -26.14 11.05
CA GLY A 59 -15.65 -25.75 12.34
C GLY A 59 -14.85 -24.63 13.04
N PRO A 60 -15.13 -24.38 14.33
CA PRO A 60 -14.56 -23.24 15.08
C PRO A 60 -13.03 -23.27 15.16
N ARG A 61 -12.43 -24.47 15.19
CA ARG A 61 -10.97 -24.64 15.25
C ARG A 61 -10.28 -24.18 13.97
N GLY A 62 -10.89 -24.43 12.80
CA GLY A 62 -10.34 -23.96 11.54
C GLY A 62 -10.34 -22.44 11.42
N ALA A 63 -11.40 -21.79 11.91
CA ALA A 63 -11.52 -20.34 11.89
C ALA A 63 -10.41 -19.67 12.71
N LEU A 64 -10.08 -20.21 13.89
CA LEU A 64 -8.97 -19.73 14.71
C LEU A 64 -7.62 -19.86 14.00
N LEU A 65 -7.39 -20.99 13.34
CA LEU A 65 -6.14 -21.27 12.62
C LEU A 65 -5.91 -20.27 11.47
N VAL A 66 -6.98 -19.90 10.74
CA VAL A 66 -6.91 -18.90 9.67
C VAL A 66 -6.70 -17.50 10.22
N LEU A 67 -7.31 -17.16 11.35
CA LEU A 67 -7.12 -15.89 12.01
C LEU A 67 -5.66 -15.73 12.49
N ASP A 68 -5.10 -16.75 13.14
CA ASP A 68 -3.71 -16.76 13.60
C ASP A 68 -2.73 -16.65 12.43
N ALA A 69 -2.97 -17.40 11.35
CA ALA A 69 -2.15 -17.30 10.14
C ALA A 69 -2.18 -15.90 9.51
N ALA A 70 -3.36 -15.28 9.43
CA ALA A 70 -3.51 -13.91 8.94
C ALA A 70 -2.79 -12.90 9.82
N ALA A 71 -2.88 -13.05 11.15
CA ALA A 71 -2.18 -12.19 12.11
C ALA A 71 -0.66 -12.29 11.96
N ILE A 72 -0.11 -13.50 11.85
CA ILE A 72 1.33 -13.73 11.61
C ILE A 72 1.76 -13.07 10.29
N LEU A 73 0.98 -13.25 9.22
CA LEU A 73 1.30 -12.67 7.92
C LEU A 73 1.32 -11.14 7.96
N VAL A 74 0.35 -10.52 8.62
CA VAL A 74 0.35 -9.05 8.85
C VAL A 74 1.58 -8.62 9.65
N MET A 75 1.94 -9.35 10.69
CA MET A 75 3.09 -9.03 11.53
C MET A 75 4.40 -9.10 10.74
N VAL A 76 4.57 -10.11 9.89
CA VAL A 76 5.72 -10.24 8.99
C VAL A 76 5.76 -9.09 7.97
N ILE A 77 4.63 -8.76 7.35
CA ILE A 77 4.54 -7.63 6.40
C ILE A 77 4.97 -6.33 7.08
N LEU A 78 4.51 -6.09 8.31
CA LEU A 78 4.87 -4.91 9.09
C LEU A 78 6.35 -4.90 9.48
N ALA A 79 6.90 -6.04 9.94
CA ALA A 79 8.31 -6.17 10.29
C ALA A 79 9.23 -5.93 9.09
N VAL A 80 8.90 -6.50 7.92
CA VAL A 80 9.64 -6.27 6.67
C VAL A 80 9.52 -4.81 6.23
N ARG A 81 8.35 -4.19 6.38
CA ARG A 81 8.15 -2.78 6.03
C ARG A 81 8.88 -1.83 6.98
N PHE A 82 8.99 -2.19 8.25
CA PHE A 82 9.71 -1.40 9.25
C PHE A 82 11.23 -1.51 9.07
N THR A 83 11.74 -2.70 8.76
CA THR A 83 13.19 -2.92 8.49
C THR A 83 13.65 -2.36 7.14
N ARG A 84 12.74 -2.17 6.17
CA ARG A 84 13.04 -1.54 4.87
C ARG A 84 12.88 -0.01 4.86
N ARG A 85 12.38 0.59 5.93
CA ARG A 85 12.30 2.06 6.09
C ARG A 85 13.54 2.58 6.78
#